data_AF-A0A1W9SVP3-F1
#
_entry.id   AF-A0A1W9SVP3-F1
#
_cell.length_a   1.000
_cell.length_b   1.000
_cell.length_c   1.000
_cell.angle_alpha   90.00
_cell.angle_beta   90.00
_cell.angle_gamma   90.00
#
_symmetry.space_group_name_H-M   'P 1'
#
loop_
_entity.id
_entity.type
_entity.pdbx_description
1 polymer ?
#
loop_
_entity_poly.entity_id
_entity_poly.type
_entity_poly.pdbx_seq_one_letter_code
_entity_poly.pdbx_strand_id
1 'polypeptide(L)' 'MRTEYKKEDLGTGVRGKYYKAYKKSHNFVFLKPEVAKAFPTEEAVNEALLSLIKIAKTSITK' A
#
# COMPACT_ATOMS: atom_id res chain seq x y z
N MET A 1 -7.46 13.82 22.27
CA MET A 1 -8.52 14.20 21.30
C MET A 1 -9.63 14.92 22.06
N ARG A 2 -10.37 15.85 21.43
CA ARG A 2 -11.53 16.48 22.06
C ARG A 2 -12.65 15.46 22.27
N THR A 3 -13.37 15.58 23.38
CA THR A 3 -14.50 14.71 23.74
C THR A 3 -15.69 14.89 22.78
N GLU A 4 -15.89 16.11 22.28
CA GLU A 4 -16.97 16.44 21.35
C GLU A 4 -16.57 17.60 20.42
N TYR A 5 -17.20 17.66 19.24
CA TYR A 5 -17.11 18.76 18.28
C TYR A 5 -18.48 19.39 18.07
N LYS A 6 -18.53 20.71 18.05
CA LYS A 6 -19.73 21.46 17.64
C LYS A 6 -19.69 21.72 16.14
N LYS A 7 -20.84 22.06 15.55
CA LYS A 7 -20.94 22.32 14.11
C LYS A 7 -20.04 23.47 13.66
N GLU A 8 -19.85 24.47 14.52
CA GLU A 8 -18.98 25.62 14.28
C GLU A 8 -17.51 25.21 14.18
N ASP A 9 -17.10 24.11 14.84
CA ASP A 9 -15.74 23.59 14.77
C ASP A 9 -15.44 22.89 13.42
N LEU A 10 -16.46 22.46 12.68
CA LEU A 10 -16.32 21.60 11.49
C LEU A 10 -16.18 22.38 10.17
N GLY A 11 -16.48 23.69 10.18
CA GLY A 11 -16.40 24.56 9.02
C GLY A 11 -17.37 24.19 7.88
N THR A 12 -17.11 24.71 6.68
CA THR A 12 -17.96 24.43 5.49
C THR A 12 -17.58 23.10 4.84
N GLY A 13 -18.58 22.26 4.56
CA GLY A 13 -18.40 20.98 3.88
C GLY A 13 -18.01 21.16 2.42
N VAL A 14 -16.81 20.72 2.04
CA VAL A 14 -16.34 20.72 0.64
C VAL A 14 -16.44 19.31 0.07
N ARG A 15 -17.22 19.14 -1.01
CA ARG A 15 -17.34 17.85 -1.70
C ARG A 15 -15.97 17.42 -2.23
N GLY A 16 -15.56 16.21 -1.87
CA GLY A 16 -14.29 15.64 -2.35
C GLY A 16 -13.03 16.22 -1.71
N LYS A 17 -13.12 16.92 -0.55
CA LYS A 17 -11.98 17.51 0.18
C LYS A 17 -10.74 16.60 0.26
N TYR A 18 -10.95 15.30 0.49
CA TYR A 18 -9.87 14.29 0.61
C TYR A 18 -9.84 13.26 -0.53
N TYR A 19 -10.61 13.46 -1.59
CA TYR A 19 -10.74 12.48 -2.68
C TYR A 19 -9.42 12.17 -3.38
N LYS A 20 -8.63 13.22 -3.67
CA LYS A 20 -7.32 13.08 -4.32
C LYS A 20 -6.32 12.36 -3.41
N ALA A 21 -6.32 12.66 -2.11
CA ALA A 21 -5.45 12.01 -1.14
C ALA A 21 -5.81 10.53 -0.99
N TYR A 22 -7.10 10.21 -0.87
CA TYR A 22 -7.63 8.84 -0.82
C TYR A 22 -7.24 8.03 -2.06
N LYS A 23 -7.36 8.61 -3.26
CA LYS A 23 -6.93 7.95 -4.51
C LYS A 23 -5.41 7.75 -4.57
N LYS A 24 -4.62 8.70 -4.09
CA LYS A 24 -3.16 8.63 -4.10
C LYS A 24 -2.62 7.59 -3.10
N SER A 25 -3.33 7.33 -2.00
CA SER A 25 -2.87 6.45 -0.92
C SER A 25 -3.20 4.97 -1.12
N HIS A 26 -3.87 4.57 -2.20
CA HIS A 26 -4.09 3.16 -2.50
C HIS A 26 -2.82 2.53 -3.09
N ASN A 27 -1.82 2.31 -2.23
CA ASN A 27 -0.62 1.54 -2.56
C ASN A 27 -0.86 0.02 -2.44
N PHE A 28 -2.12 -0.43 -2.52
CA PHE A 28 -2.45 -1.84 -2.40
C PHE A 28 -2.26 -2.53 -3.74
N VAL A 29 -1.26 -3.39 -3.83
CA VAL A 29 -1.03 -4.23 -5.00
C VAL A 29 -1.79 -5.54 -4.79
N PHE A 30 -2.82 -5.77 -5.60
CA PHE A 30 -3.58 -7.02 -5.55
C PHE A 30 -2.76 -8.15 -6.16
N LEU A 31 -2.44 -9.17 -5.36
CA LEU A 31 -1.78 -10.37 -5.87
C LEU A 31 -2.78 -11.25 -6.63
N LYS A 32 -2.32 -11.90 -7.69
CA LYS A 32 -3.12 -12.95 -8.34
C LYS A 32 -3.43 -14.06 -7.34
N PRO A 33 -4.61 -14.71 -7.39
CA PRO A 33 -5.00 -15.75 -6.44
C PRO A 33 -3.98 -16.90 -6.32
N GLU A 34 -3.32 -17.26 -7.42
CA GLU A 34 -2.28 -18.29 -7.45
C GLU A 34 -1.05 -17.90 -6.63
N VAL A 35 -0.63 -16.63 -6.72
CA VAL A 35 0.51 -16.09 -5.99
C VAL A 35 0.17 -16.00 -4.49
N ALA A 36 -1.03 -15.54 -4.15
CA ALA A 36 -1.49 -15.49 -2.75
C ALA A 36 -1.62 -16.88 -2.11
N LYS A 37 -1.93 -17.92 -2.89
CA LYS A 37 -1.93 -19.31 -2.41
C LYS A 37 -0.51 -19.84 -2.16
N ALA A 38 0.45 -19.46 -3.01
CA ALA A 38 1.84 -19.87 -2.88
C ALA A 38 2.57 -19.11 -1.76
N PHE A 39 2.22 -17.84 -1.52
CA PHE A 39 2.83 -16.97 -0.53
C PHE A 39 1.76 -16.41 0.42
N PRO A 40 1.57 -17.04 1.59
CA PRO A 40 0.49 -16.66 2.51
C PRO A 40 0.77 -15.37 3.28
N THR A 41 2.01 -14.86 3.30
CA THR A 41 2.39 -13.63 4.01
C THR A 41 3.17 -12.65 3.12
N GLU A 42 3.15 -11.37 3.48
CA GLU A 42 3.88 -10.33 2.74
C GLU A 42 5.41 -10.51 2.83
N GLU A 43 5.91 -10.99 3.97
CA GLU A 43 7.32 -11.27 4.19
C GLU A 43 7.83 -12.33 3.20
N ALA A 44 7.06 -13.42 3.03
CA ALA A 44 7.43 -14.50 2.11
C ALA A 44 7.50 -14.02 0.64
N VAL A 45 6.60 -13.13 0.22
CA VAL A 45 6.65 -12.51 -1.11
C VAL A 45 7.90 -11.64 -1.24
N ASN A 46 8.16 -10.78 -0.26
CA ASN A 46 9.26 -9.83 -0.30
C ASN A 46 10.63 -10.54 -0.30
N GLU A 47 10.81 -11.56 0.53
CA GLU A 47 12.04 -12.36 0.55
C GLU A 47 12.29 -13.04 -0.80
N ALA A 48 11.26 -13.64 -1.41
CA ALA A 48 11.36 -14.26 -2.72
C ALA A 48 11.80 -13.25 -3.79
N LEU A 49 11.15 -12.08 -3.85
CA LEU A 49 11.48 -11.03 -4.81
C LEU A 49 12.89 -10.45 -4.59
N LEU A 50 13.29 -10.22 -3.33
CA LEU A 50 14.62 -9.74 -2.99
C LEU A 50 15.71 -10.74 -3.38
N SER A 51 15.45 -12.03 -3.18
CA SER A 51 16.37 -13.10 -3.62
C SER A 51 16.56 -13.09 -5.14
N LEU A 52 15.46 -12.91 -5.90
CA LEU A 52 15.51 -12.83 -7.36
C LEU A 52 16.28 -11.60 -7.84
N ILE A 53 16.07 -10.45 -7.19
CA ILE A 53 16.84 -9.22 -7.48
C ILE A 53 18.34 -9.45 -7.24
N LYS A 54 18.70 -10.13 -6.15
CA LYS A 54 20.10 -10.46 -5.85
C LYS A 54 20.72 -11.34 -6.93
N ILE A 55 20.01 -12.40 -7.35
CA ILE A 55 20.45 -13.29 -8.43
C ILE A 55 20.63 -12.51 -9.74
N ALA A 56 19.64 -11.70 -10.12
CA ALA A 56 19.69 -10.89 -11.33
C ALA A 56 20.92 -9.95 -11.33
N LYS A 57 21.18 -9.25 -10.21
CA LYS A 57 22.38 -8.39 -10.08
C LYS A 57 23.67 -9.17 -10.25
N THR A 58 23.78 -10.35 -9.64
CA THR A 58 24.98 -11.19 -9.77
C THR A 58 25.16 -11.74 -11.19
N SER A 59 24.07 -11.99 -11.92
CA SER A 59 24.13 -12.48 -13.31
C SER A 59 24.50 -11.41 -14.33
N ILE A 60 24.21 -10.14 -14.05
CA ILE A 60 24.54 -9.00 -14.93
C ILE A 60 26.00 -8.55 -14.73
N THR A 61 26.56 -8.79 -13.54
CA THR A 61 27.95 -8.40 -13.19
C THR A 61 28.97 -9.47 -13.60
N LYS A 62 28.52 -10.65 -14.02
CA LYS A 62 29.35 -11.77 -14.47
C LYS A 62 29.35 -11.83 -15.99
#